data_AF-A0AA42YRG2-F1
#
_entry.id   AF-A0AA42YRG2-F1
#
_cell.length_a   1.000
_cell.length_b   1.000
_cell.length_c   1.000
_cell.angle_alpha   90.00
_cell.angle_beta   90.00
_cell.angle_gamma   90.00
#
_symmetry.space_group_name_H-M   'P 1'
#
loop_
_entity.id
_entity.type
_entity.pdbx_description
1 polymer ?
#
loop_
_entity_poly.entity_id
_entity_poly.type
_entity_poly.pdbx_seq_one_letter_code
_entity_poly.pdbx_strand_id
1 'polypeptide(L)' 'KGQITKAFVVLKEGHEGSDEFFEELKTFLKDHIAIYKLPRAIEYRSELPRTPTGKLLRRHLRPPK' A
#
# COMPACT_ATOMS: atom_id res chain seq x y z
N LYS A 1 -20.61 6.10 7.10
CA LYS A 1 -19.41 5.23 7.01
C LYS A 1 -18.39 5.91 6.09
N GLY A 2 -17.20 6.22 6.58
CA GLY A 2 -16.14 6.88 5.78
C GLY A 2 -15.27 5.88 5.01
N GLN A 3 -14.52 6.38 4.03
CA GLN A 3 -13.47 5.63 3.33
C GLN A 3 -12.10 6.12 3.79
N ILE A 4 -11.14 5.21 3.94
CA ILE A 4 -9.75 5.55 4.24
C ILE A 4 -8.85 5.09 3.09
N THR A 5 -7.78 5.86 2.85
CA THR A 5 -6.74 5.48 1.89
C THR A 5 -5.87 4.38 2.50
N LYS A 6 -5.84 3.20 1.88
CA LYS A 6 -4.97 2.08 2.26
C LYS A 6 -4.00 1.76 1.13
N ALA A 7 -2.72 1.61 1.45
CA ALA A 7 -1.68 1.20 0.52
C ALA A 7 -1.42 -0.31 0.62
N PHE A 8 -1.17 -0.95 -0.51
CA PHE A 8 -0.68 -2.33 -0.60
C PHE A 8 0.72 -2.31 -1.18
N VAL A 9 1.69 -2.83 -0.45
CA VAL A 9 3.11 -2.69 -0.78
C VAL A 9 3.77 -4.07 -0.79
N VAL A 10 4.56 -4.32 -1.83
CA VAL A 10 5.48 -5.46 -1.89
C VAL A 10 6.87 -4.89 -1.72
N LEU A 11 7.58 -5.36 -0.71
CA LEU A 11 8.93 -4.92 -0.43
C LEU A 11 9.93 -5.66 -1.34
N LYS A 12 11.08 -5.03 -1.56
CA LYS A 12 12.21 -5.71 -2.20
C LYS A 12 12.76 -6.75 -1.23
N GLU A 13 13.44 -7.75 -1.78
CA GLU A 13 14.10 -8.79 -1.00
C GLU A 13 15.04 -8.18 0.06
N GLY A 14 15.11 -8.83 1.23
CA GLY A 14 15.89 -8.36 2.37
C GLY A 14 15.31 -7.18 3.15
N HIS A 15 14.12 -6.69 2.80
CA HIS A 15 13.42 -5.64 3.56
C HIS A 15 12.20 -6.22 4.26
N GLU A 16 12.02 -5.85 5.52
CA GLU A 16 10.85 -6.23 6.32
C GLU A 16 9.97 -5.01 6.59
N GLY A 17 8.66 -5.23 6.55
CA GLY A 17 7.70 -4.19 6.85
C GLY A 17 7.55 -4.04 8.36
N SER A 18 7.82 -2.85 8.87
CA SER A 18 7.61 -2.49 10.27
C SER A 18 6.75 -1.22 10.39
N ASP A 19 6.28 -0.94 11.60
CA ASP A 19 5.59 0.31 11.91
C ASP A 19 6.53 1.52 11.75
N GLU A 20 7.82 1.35 12.11
CA GLU A 20 8.87 2.35 11.88
C GLU A 20 9.03 2.66 10.39
N PHE A 21 9.13 1.62 9.55
CA PHE A 21 9.21 1.78 8.10
C PHE A 21 7.96 2.47 7.52
N PHE A 22 6.79 2.24 8.11
CA PHE A 22 5.58 2.93 7.70
C PHE A 22 5.61 4.43 8.04
N GLU A 23 6.16 4.84 9.19
CA GLU A 23 6.37 6.25 9.52
C GLU A 23 7.38 6.92 8.62
N GLU A 24 8.49 6.23 8.29
CA GLU A 24 9.48 6.71 7.34
C GLU A 24 8.87 6.91 5.95
N LEU A 25 8.12 5.92 5.46
CA LEU A 25 7.44 5.99 4.17
C LEU A 25 6.41 7.13 4.14
N LYS A 26 5.64 7.34 5.22
CA LYS A 26 4.72 8.47 5.32
C LYS A 26 5.46 9.80 5.28
N THR A 27 6.60 9.90 5.96
CA THR A 27 7.43 11.11 5.97
C THR A 27 7.95 11.42 4.58
N PHE A 28 8.49 10.41 3.88
CA PHE A 28 8.87 10.53 2.49
C PHE A 28 7.70 11.00 1.59
N LEU A 29 6.51 10.39 1.75
CA LEU A 29 5.35 10.73 0.92
C LEU A 29 4.79 12.14 1.19
N LYS A 30 4.96 12.72 2.38
CA LYS A 30 4.46 14.08 2.70
C LYS A 30 5.01 15.13 1.73
N ASP A 31 6.24 14.95 1.27
CA ASP A 31 6.89 15.89 0.34
C ASP A 31 6.58 15.58 -1.13
N HIS A 32 6.00 14.41 -1.42
CA HIS A 32 5.76 13.93 -2.79
C HIS A 32 4.29 14.00 -3.21
N ILE A 33 3.36 13.93 -2.25
CA ILE A 33 1.92 13.94 -2.52
C ILE A 33 1.17 14.81 -1.51
N ALA A 34 0.01 15.31 -1.92
CA ALA A 34 -0.86 16.08 -1.04
C ALA A 34 -1.29 15.27 0.19
N ILE A 35 -1.39 15.92 1.36
CA ILE A 35 -1.67 15.30 2.66
C ILE A 35 -2.91 14.39 2.63
N TYR A 36 -3.97 14.77 1.93
CA TYR A 36 -5.19 13.97 1.84
C TYR A 36 -5.04 12.65 1.06
N LYS A 37 -3.96 12.52 0.26
CA LYS A 37 -3.62 11.28 -0.46
C LYS A 37 -2.73 10.35 0.37
N LEU A 38 -2.22 10.79 1.53
CA LEU A 38 -1.39 9.95 2.37
C LEU A 38 -2.16 8.70 2.81
N PRO A 39 -1.54 7.51 2.69
CA PRO A 39 -2.17 6.29 3.17
C PRO A 39 -2.29 6.34 4.70
N ARG A 40 -3.50 6.05 5.18
CA ARG A 40 -3.80 5.91 6.62
C ARG A 40 -3.53 4.50 7.14
N ALA A 41 -3.44 3.54 6.24
CA ALA A 41 -3.10 2.15 6.54
C ALA A 41 -2.20 1.59 5.44
N ILE A 42 -1.33 0.67 5.80
CA ILE A 42 -0.49 -0.09 4.88
C ILE A 42 -0.71 -1.58 5.10
N GLU A 43 -0.59 -2.36 4.04
CA GLU A 43 -0.54 -3.81 4.10
C GLU A 43 0.60 -4.30 3.23
N TYR A 44 1.59 -4.90 3.89
CA TYR A 44 2.70 -5.55 3.22
C TYR A 44 2.25 -6.92 2.71
N ARG A 45 2.63 -7.24 1.47
CA ARG A 45 2.38 -8.54 0.84
C ARG A 45 3.65 -9.06 0.20
N SER A 46 3.74 -10.38 0.07
CA SER A 46 4.77 -11.03 -0.76
C SER A 46 4.56 -10.73 -2.24
N GLU A 47 3.31 -10.63 -2.67
CA GLU A 47 2.96 -10.35 -4.07
C GLU A 47 1.63 -9.61 -4.21
N LEU A 48 1.47 -8.96 -5.37
CA LEU A 48 0.21 -8.33 -5.77
C LEU A 48 -0.55 -9.24 -6.74
N PRO A 49 -1.89 -9.32 -6.62
CA PRO A 49 -2.70 -10.18 -7.48
C PRO A 49 -2.66 -9.68 -8.92
N ARG A 50 -2.18 -10.52 -9.83
CA ARG A 50 -2.04 -10.19 -11.26
C ARG A 50 -2.68 -11.25 -12.15
N THR A 51 -3.03 -10.86 -13.38
CA THR A 51 -3.37 -11.83 -14.44
C THR A 51 -2.11 -12.56 -14.92
N PRO A 52 -2.26 -13.68 -15.66
CA PRO A 52 -1.13 -14.32 -16.33
C PRO A 52 -0.32 -13.37 -17.23
N THR A 53 -0.98 -12.38 -17.83
CA THR A 53 -0.35 -11.32 -18.63
C THR A 53 0.18 -10.12 -17.80
N GLY A 54 0.17 -10.20 -16.46
CA GLY A 54 0.78 -9.20 -15.56
C GLY A 54 -0.12 -8.04 -15.10
N LYS A 55 -1.38 -7.97 -15.54
CA LYS A 55 -2.31 -6.88 -15.17
C LYS A 55 -2.72 -6.98 -13.70
N LEU A 56 -2.60 -5.88 -12.95
CA LEU A 56 -3.01 -5.81 -11.54
C LEU A 56 -4.54 -5.98 -11.37
N LEU A 57 -4.94 -6.95 -10.56
CA LEU A 57 -6.34 -7.26 -10.28
C LEU A 57 -6.84 -6.56 -9.01
N ARG A 58 -7.03 -5.23 -9.09
CA ARG A 58 -7.44 -4.37 -7.95
C ARG A 58 -8.71 -4.80 -7.21
N ARG A 59 -9.58 -5.62 -7.83
CA ARG A 59 -10.80 -6.14 -7.18
C ARG A 59 -10.49 -7.03 -5.97
N HIS A 60 -9.37 -7.76 -5.99
CA HIS A 60 -8.98 -8.66 -4.88
C HIS A 60 -8.30 -7.91 -3.71
N LEU A 61 -8.05 -6.62 -3.87
CA LEU A 61 -7.47 -5.75 -2.84
C LEU A 61 -8.55 -4.95 -2.09
N ARG A 62 -9.80 -5.00 -2.55
CA ARG A 62 -10.90 -4.26 -1.92
C ARG A 62 -11.68 -5.19 -0.98
N PRO A 63 -12.13 -4.69 0.18
CA PRO A 63 -13.03 -5.46 1.03
C PRO A 63 -14.34 -5.78 0.28
N PRO A 64 -15.01 -6.90 0.61
CA PRO A 64 -16.34 -7.19 0.08
C PRO A 64 -17.29 -6.03 0.42
N LYS A 65 -18.17 -5.70 -0.53
CA LYS A 65 -19.17 -4.65 -0.37
C LYS A 65 -20.22 -5.04 0.66
#